data_AF-A0ABD4EDA5-F1
#
_entry.id   AF-A0ABD4EDA5-F1
#
_cell.length_a   1.000
_cell.length_b   1.000
_cell.length_c   1.000
_cell.angle_alpha   90.00
_cell.angle_beta   90.00
_cell.angle_gamma   90.00
#
_symmetry.space_group_name_H-M   'P 1'
#
loop_
_entity.id
_entity.type
_entity.pdbx_description
1 polymer ?
#
loop_
_entity_poly.entity_id
_entity_poly.type
_entity_poly.pdbx_seq_one_letter_code
_entity_poly.pdbx_strand_id
1 'polypeptide(L)'
;MKKIVYILGTIIVLGFCYFYVNLIFFDSWTRYSAEKEINNYISNHDTKKLKEISANNKTYQLLKHAKHVTIKGDTDNQGGGHIGYFTSTINGKEGALFVHLNFGLFPEIPKVTKLEVFDKNIYE
;
A
#
# COMPACT_ATOMS: atom_id res chain seq x y z
N MET A 1 -37.55 -7.03 -25.32
CA MET A 1 -36.86 -8.25 -24.85
C MET A 1 -35.39 -8.30 -25.25
N LYS A 2 -35.02 -8.35 -26.55
CA LYS A 2 -33.60 -8.39 -26.98
C LYS A 2 -32.73 -7.25 -26.41
N LYS A 3 -33.22 -6.00 -26.45
CA LYS A 3 -32.53 -4.83 -25.87
C LYS A 3 -32.24 -4.98 -24.37
N ILE A 4 -33.17 -5.54 -23.60
CA ILE A 4 -33.01 -5.75 -22.15
C ILE A 4 -31.93 -6.80 -21.89
N VAL A 5 -31.90 -7.88 -22.67
CA VAL A 5 -30.86 -8.91 -22.59
C VAL A 5 -29.47 -8.33 -22.88
N TYR A 6 -29.34 -7.47 -23.91
CA TYR A 6 -28.06 -6.80 -24.19
C TYR A 6 -27.61 -5.86 -23.07
N ILE A 7 -28.54 -5.10 -22.48
CA ILE A 7 -28.24 -4.21 -21.35
C ILE A 7 -27.76 -5.03 -20.15
N LEU A 8 -28.48 -6.10 -19.78
CA LEU A 8 -28.10 -6.97 -18.66
C LEU A 8 -26.74 -7.64 -18.92
N GLY A 9 -26.52 -8.17 -20.11
CA GLY A 9 -25.23 -8.76 -20.50
C GLY A 9 -24.09 -7.75 -20.39
N THR A 10 -24.31 -6.51 -20.83
CA THR A 10 -23.31 -5.43 -20.74
C THR A 10 -22.97 -5.11 -19.29
N ILE A 11 -23.96 -5.00 -18.40
CA ILE A 11 -23.75 -4.74 -16.97
C ILE A 11 -22.91 -5.84 -16.33
N ILE A 12 -23.20 -7.11 -16.66
CA ILE A 12 -22.43 -8.25 -16.16
C ILE A 12 -20.98 -8.18 -16.62
N VAL A 13 -20.73 -7.92 -17.91
CA VAL A 13 -19.37 -7.77 -18.45
C VAL A 13 -18.63 -6.61 -17.78
N LEU A 14 -19.29 -5.47 -17.58
CA LEU A 14 -18.69 -4.33 -16.87
C LEU A 14 -18.35 -4.67 -15.42
N GLY A 15 -19.21 -5.42 -14.73
CA GLY A 15 -18.95 -5.91 -13.38
C GLY A 15 -17.73 -6.81 -13.30
N PHE A 16 -17.58 -7.75 -14.24
CA PHE A 16 -16.38 -8.60 -14.33
C PHE A 16 -15.13 -7.78 -14.65
N CYS A 17 -15.18 -6.86 -15.62
CA CYS A 17 -14.06 -5.99 -15.94
C CYS A 17 -13.62 -5.18 -14.71
N TYR A 18 -14.58 -4.60 -13.98
CA TYR A 18 -14.29 -3.88 -12.74
C TYR A 18 -13.61 -4.79 -11.71
N PHE A 19 -14.13 -5.99 -11.49
CA PHE A 19 -13.55 -6.94 -10.55
C PHE A 19 -12.09 -7.31 -10.91
N TYR A 20 -11.83 -7.66 -12.16
CA TYR A 20 -10.49 -8.04 -12.62
C TYR A 20 -9.49 -6.90 -12.57
N VAL A 21 -9.89 -5.69 -12.97
CA VAL A 21 -9.04 -4.51 -12.85
C VAL A 21 -8.67 -4.26 -11.39
N ASN A 22 -9.65 -4.29 -10.48
CA ASN A 22 -9.35 -4.13 -9.06
C ASN A 22 -8.40 -5.22 -8.55
N LEU A 23 -8.63 -6.50 -8.91
CA LEU A 23 -7.77 -7.61 -8.48
C LEU A 23 -6.31 -7.43 -8.94
N ILE A 24 -6.10 -7.06 -10.21
CA ILE A 24 -4.76 -6.92 -10.79
C ILE A 24 -4.02 -5.69 -10.24
N PHE A 25 -4.72 -4.58 -10.02
CA PHE A 25 -4.10 -3.31 -9.63
C PHE A 25 -4.13 -3.04 -8.12
N PHE A 26 -4.79 -3.89 -7.32
CA PHE A 26 -4.97 -3.68 -5.89
C PHE A 26 -3.65 -3.41 -5.16
N ASP A 27 -2.69 -4.32 -5.27
CA ASP A 27 -1.40 -4.23 -4.56
C ASP A 27 -0.61 -2.97 -4.94
N SER A 28 -0.60 -2.64 -6.24
CA SER A 28 0.06 -1.45 -6.75
C SER A 28 -0.60 -0.17 -6.26
N TRP A 29 -1.93 -0.13 -6.27
CA TRP A 29 -2.70 0.98 -5.74
C TRP A 29 -2.53 1.13 -4.23
N THR A 30 -2.46 0.03 -3.49
CA THR A 30 -2.24 0.01 -2.04
C THR A 30 -0.88 0.62 -1.68
N ARG A 31 0.19 0.19 -2.36
CA ARG A 31 1.54 0.73 -2.16
C ARG A 31 1.63 2.19 -2.54
N TYR A 32 1.06 2.57 -3.69
CA TYR A 32 1.01 3.96 -4.13
C TYR A 32 0.29 4.86 -3.10
N SER A 33 -0.83 4.40 -2.57
CA SER A 33 -1.59 5.12 -1.55
C SER A 33 -0.79 5.27 -0.25
N ALA A 34 -0.12 4.21 0.19
CA ALA A 34 0.75 4.24 1.36
C ALA A 34 1.95 5.19 1.18
N GLU A 35 2.61 5.16 0.02
CA GLU A 35 3.71 6.08 -0.31
C GLU A 35 3.21 7.53 -0.26
N LYS A 36 2.04 7.82 -0.84
CA LYS A 36 1.44 9.16 -0.81
C LYS A 36 1.11 9.61 0.62
N GLU A 37 0.56 8.73 1.45
CA GLU A 37 0.24 9.02 2.86
C GLU A 37 1.52 9.37 3.63
N ILE A 38 2.57 8.55 3.52
CA ILE A 38 3.85 8.76 4.19
C ILE A 38 4.49 10.08 3.74
N ASN A 39 4.50 10.34 2.43
CA ASN A 39 5.05 11.58 1.89
C ASN A 39 4.27 12.83 2.32
N ASN A 40 2.95 12.70 2.54
CA ASN A 40 2.17 13.77 3.14
C ASN A 40 2.56 14.02 4.61
N TYR A 41 2.88 12.99 5.38
CA TYR A 41 3.42 13.19 6.73
C TYR A 41 4.80 13.85 6.72
N ILE A 42 5.66 13.48 5.76
CA ILE A 42 6.99 14.09 5.58
C ILE A 42 6.88 15.56 5.21
N SER A 43 6.06 15.90 4.20
CA SER A 43 5.91 17.28 3.72
C SER A 43 5.32 18.21 4.77
N ASN A 44 4.43 17.69 5.63
CA ASN A 44 3.84 18.44 6.74
C ASN A 44 4.68 18.41 8.02
N HIS A 45 5.87 17.80 8.00
CA HIS A 45 6.72 17.61 9.18
C HIS A 45 6.00 16.96 10.38
N ASP A 46 5.05 16.05 10.12
CA ASP A 46 4.27 15.37 11.16
C ASP A 46 5.09 14.27 11.84
N THR A 47 6.03 14.70 12.69
CA THR A 47 6.96 13.80 13.38
C THR A 47 6.25 12.81 14.31
N LYS A 48 5.03 13.11 14.77
CA LYS A 48 4.24 12.20 15.60
C LYS A 48 3.74 11.04 14.76
N LYS A 49 3.13 11.31 13.60
CA LYS A 49 2.68 10.26 12.68
C LYS A 49 3.82 9.44 12.12
N LEU A 50 4.92 10.09 11.73
CA LEU A 50 6.11 9.37 11.28
C LEU A 50 6.67 8.43 12.35
N LYS A 51 6.62 8.82 13.62
CA LYS A 51 7.05 7.94 14.73
C LYS A 51 6.05 6.80 14.98
N GLU A 52 4.75 7.08 14.93
CA GLU A 52 3.67 6.09 15.11
C GLU A 52 3.76 4.95 14.10
N ILE A 53 4.01 5.27 12.83
CA ILE A 53 4.12 4.26 11.77
C ILE A 53 5.51 3.60 11.70
N SER A 54 6.52 4.10 12.41
CA SER A 54 7.87 3.54 12.33
C SER A 54 8.03 2.35 13.26
N ALA A 55 8.43 1.20 12.70
CA ALA A 55 8.71 -0.01 13.46
C ALA A 55 9.84 0.15 14.49
N ASN A 56 10.83 0.98 14.16
CA ASN A 56 12.04 1.16 14.93
C ASN A 56 12.62 2.57 14.75
N ASN A 57 13.56 2.95 15.61
CA ASN A 57 14.18 4.28 15.56
C ASN A 57 14.89 4.52 14.21
N LYS A 58 15.50 3.49 13.61
CA LYS A 58 16.16 3.62 12.30
C LYS A 58 15.19 4.07 11.21
N THR A 59 14.04 3.41 11.12
CA THR A 59 12.98 3.76 10.17
C THR A 59 12.49 5.18 10.45
N TYR A 60 12.26 5.51 11.72
CA TYR A 60 11.85 6.86 12.11
C TYR A 60 12.87 7.93 11.69
N GLN A 61 14.17 7.70 11.94
CA GLN A 61 15.20 8.66 11.54
C GLN A 61 15.31 8.78 10.02
N LEU A 62 15.13 7.68 9.27
CA LEU A 62 15.08 7.73 7.81
C LEU A 62 13.91 8.59 7.32
N LEU A 63 12.70 8.36 7.85
CA LEU A 63 11.51 9.12 7.47
C LEU A 63 11.62 10.60 7.85
N LYS A 64 12.11 10.89 9.05
CA LYS A 64 12.20 12.25 9.59
C LYS A 64 13.12 13.17 8.75
N HIS A 65 14.18 12.61 8.17
CA HIS A 65 15.17 13.38 7.41
C HIS A 65 15.01 13.24 5.89
N ALA A 66 14.11 12.37 5.43
CA ALA A 66 13.80 12.24 4.01
C ALA A 66 13.04 13.48 3.52
N LYS A 67 13.35 13.94 2.30
CA LYS A 67 12.49 14.89 1.57
C LYS A 67 11.29 14.19 0.93
N HIS A 68 11.50 12.93 0.55
CA HIS A 68 10.54 12.07 -0.11
C HIS A 68 10.92 10.61 0.17
N VAL A 69 9.94 9.73 0.21
CA VAL A 69 10.09 8.29 0.33
C VAL A 69 9.47 7.62 -0.89
N THR A 70 10.19 6.64 -1.44
CA THR A 70 9.71 5.74 -2.48
C THR A 70 9.61 4.33 -1.92
N ILE A 71 8.49 3.67 -2.20
CA ILE A 71 8.19 2.29 -1.78
C ILE A 71 7.98 1.47 -3.05
N LYS A 72 8.97 0.65 -3.37
CA LYS A 72 8.84 -0.34 -4.44
C LYS A 72 8.38 -1.66 -3.83
N GLY A 73 7.29 -2.22 -4.35
CA GLY A 73 6.83 -3.55 -3.95
C GLY A 73 7.70 -4.62 -4.58
N ASP A 74 8.28 -5.47 -3.75
CA ASP A 74 9.08 -6.62 -4.19
C ASP A 74 8.24 -7.91 -4.19
N THR A 75 7.16 -7.94 -3.41
CA THR A 75 6.15 -9.00 -3.40
C THR A 75 4.74 -8.46 -3.61
N ASP A 76 3.85 -9.35 -3.99
CA ASP A 76 2.41 -9.27 -3.78
C ASP A 76 2.05 -9.22 -2.28
N ASN A 77 0.78 -8.96 -1.98
CA ASN A 77 0.27 -8.93 -0.60
C ASN A 77 0.36 -10.31 0.05
N GLN A 78 1.18 -10.42 1.09
CA GLN A 78 1.38 -11.62 1.90
C GLN A 78 0.61 -11.58 3.24
N GLY A 79 -0.25 -10.57 3.42
CA GLY A 79 -1.06 -10.37 4.62
C GLY A 79 -2.36 -11.18 4.59
N GLY A 80 -3.09 -11.13 5.71
CA GLY A 80 -4.35 -11.86 5.89
C GLY A 80 -5.42 -10.98 6.54
N GLY A 81 -6.69 -11.24 6.20
CA GLY A 81 -7.80 -10.40 6.66
C GLY A 81 -7.57 -8.93 6.32
N HIS A 82 -7.80 -8.04 7.29
CA HIS A 82 -7.65 -6.58 7.12
C HIS A 82 -6.21 -6.08 7.20
N ILE A 83 -5.22 -6.94 6.99
CA ILE A 83 -3.80 -6.59 7.07
C ILE A 83 -3.18 -6.85 5.70
N GLY A 84 -2.64 -5.81 5.10
CA GLY A 84 -1.76 -5.91 3.95
C GLY A 84 -0.31 -5.94 4.42
N TYR A 85 0.46 -6.90 3.92
CA TYR A 85 1.89 -7.03 4.19
C TYR A 85 2.66 -7.15 2.88
N PHE A 86 3.60 -6.25 2.68
CA PHE A 86 4.41 -6.20 1.48
C PHE A 86 5.88 -6.13 1.88
N THR A 87 6.69 -7.10 1.44
CA THR A 87 8.13 -6.86 1.40
C THR A 87 8.40 -5.82 0.33
N SER A 88 9.20 -4.82 0.68
CA SER A 88 9.36 -3.63 -0.12
C SER A 88 10.74 -3.03 0.01
N THR A 89 11.19 -2.40 -1.07
CA THR A 89 12.37 -1.56 -1.08
C THR A 89 11.96 -0.12 -0.78
N ILE A 90 12.38 0.39 0.37
CA ILE A 90 12.09 1.73 0.89
C ILE A 90 13.33 2.60 0.74
N ASN A 91 13.29 3.61 -0.16
CA ASN A 91 14.45 4.46 -0.50
C ASN A 91 15.73 3.63 -0.80
N GLY A 92 15.58 2.54 -1.54
CA GLY A 92 16.70 1.66 -1.92
C GLY A 92 17.17 0.70 -0.81
N LYS A 93 16.47 0.64 0.32
CA LYS A 93 16.76 -0.29 1.42
C LYS A 93 15.66 -1.32 1.56
N GLU A 94 16.03 -2.57 1.80
CA GLU A 94 15.07 -3.64 2.08
C GLU A 94 14.26 -3.34 3.34
N GLY A 95 13.00 -3.73 3.31
CA GLY A 95 12.05 -3.44 4.36
C GLY A 95 10.70 -4.08 4.17
N ALA A 96 9.75 -3.65 4.99
CA ALA A 96 8.37 -4.09 4.97
C ALA A 96 7.40 -2.92 5.15
N LEU A 97 6.32 -2.98 4.39
CA LEU A 97 5.14 -2.12 4.52
C LEU A 97 3.98 -2.95 5.06
N PHE A 98 3.38 -2.45 6.14
CA PHE A 98 2.13 -2.95 6.68
C PHE A 98 1.05 -1.88 6.56
N VAL A 99 -0.11 -2.28 6.06
CA VAL A 99 -1.26 -1.42 5.90
C VAL A 99 -2.51 -2.09 6.47
N HIS A 100 -3.44 -1.28 6.93
CA HIS A 100 -4.80 -1.74 7.18
C HIS A 100 -5.59 -1.70 5.88
N LEU A 101 -6.18 -2.83 5.51
CA LEU A 101 -7.01 -2.98 4.32
C LEU A 101 -8.48 -2.98 4.72
N ASN A 102 -9.23 -2.03 4.17
CA ASN A 102 -10.69 -2.03 4.26
C ASN A 102 -11.27 -2.64 2.98
N PHE A 103 -12.05 -3.70 3.14
CA PHE A 103 -12.74 -4.34 2.03
C PHE A 103 -14.15 -3.79 1.95
N GLY A 104 -14.40 -2.95 0.94
CA GLY A 104 -15.73 -2.49 0.56
C GLY A 104 -16.04 -2.88 -0.90
N LEU A 105 -17.23 -2.49 -1.38
CA LEU A 105 -17.57 -2.56 -2.81
C LEU A 105 -16.62 -1.74 -3.68
N PHE A 106 -16.03 -0.70 -3.10
CA PHE A 106 -15.01 0.16 -3.70
C PHE A 106 -13.69 0.00 -2.94
N PRO A 107 -12.55 0.07 -3.65
CA PRO A 107 -11.25 0.08 -2.99
C PRO A 107 -11.14 1.31 -2.08
N GLU A 108 -11.09 1.08 -0.76
CA GLU A 108 -10.91 2.11 0.25
C GLU A 108 -9.43 2.39 0.54
N ILE A 109 -9.05 3.67 0.61
CA ILE A 109 -7.66 4.07 0.77
C ILE A 109 -7.06 3.35 1.98
N PRO A 110 -6.05 2.49 1.78
CA PRO A 110 -5.46 1.75 2.87
C PRO A 110 -4.68 2.70 3.77
N LYS A 111 -4.63 2.38 5.05
CA LYS A 111 -3.94 3.21 6.04
C LYS A 111 -2.63 2.56 6.44
N VAL A 112 -1.53 3.32 6.40
CA VAL A 112 -0.23 2.83 6.88
C VAL A 112 -0.29 2.58 8.39
N THR A 113 -0.02 1.34 8.79
CA THR A 113 0.03 0.94 10.20
C THR A 113 1.46 0.81 10.69
N LYS A 114 2.34 0.27 9.86
CA LYS A 114 3.75 0.08 10.20
C LYS A 114 4.61 0.10 8.94
N LEU A 115 5.77 0.73 9.03
CA LEU A 115 6.84 0.70 8.05
C LEU A 115 8.12 0.29 8.76
N GLU A 116 8.89 -0.59 8.14
CA GLU A 116 10.13 -1.10 8.69
C GLU A 116 11.22 -1.14 7.64
N VAL A 117 12.36 -0.51 7.91
CA VAL A 117 13.58 -0.67 7.13
C VAL A 117 14.48 -1.65 7.87
N PHE A 118 14.85 -2.73 7.21
CA PHE A 118 15.69 -3.78 7.80
C PHE A 118 17.13 -3.33 7.97
N ASP A 119 17.83 -3.92 8.92
CA ASP A 119 19.29 -3.84 9.03
C ASP A 119 19.92 -4.75 7.98
N LYS A 120 20.74 -4.17 7.10
CA LYS A 120 21.70 -4.97 6.35
C LYS A 120 22.76 -5.44 7.36
N ASN A 121 22.66 -6.69 7.80
CA ASN A 121 23.75 -7.66 8.03
C ASN A 121 23.40 -8.66 9.14
N ILE A 122 23.55 -9.98 8.87
CA ILE A 122 24.42 -10.94 9.65
C ILE A 122 24.83 -12.21 8.82
N TYR A 123 24.98 -12.18 7.48
CA TYR A 123 25.50 -13.37 6.74
C TYR A 123 26.45 -13.07 5.57
N GLU A 124 27.06 -11.88 5.51
CA GLU A 124 28.23 -11.62 4.65
C GLU A 124 29.50 -11.55 5.51
#